data_AF-A0AAW2QYI8-F1
#
_entry.id   AF-A0AAW2QYI8-F1
#
_cell.length_a   1.000
_cell.length_b   1.000
_cell.length_c   1.000
_cell.angle_alpha   90.00
_cell.angle_beta   90.00
_cell.angle_gamma   90.00
#
_symmetry.space_group_name_H-M   'P 1'
#
loop_
_entity.id
_entity.type
_entity.pdbx_description
1 polymer ?
#
loop_
_entity_poly.entity_id
_entity_poly.type
_entity_poly.pdbx_seq_one_letter_code
_entity_poly.pdbx_strand_id
1 'polypeptide(L)'
;MSTAPIGFAAPYAHWAEILILGIPSFLGPAMVPGHMITFWSWIALRQIEAIETHSGYDFPWTPTKYIPFYGGPDYHDYHHYVGGQSQSNFASVFTYCDYLYGTDKGYRYQKKVLQQLREGVKGNGAMHEVSAESQKED
;
A
#
# COMPACT_ATOMS: atom_id res chain seq x y z
N MET A 1 3.43 0.78 12.62
CA MET A 1 2.16 0.23 13.12
C MET A 1 1.14 0.69 12.10
N SER A 2 0.56 -0.24 11.32
CA SER A 2 -0.39 0.09 10.25
C SER A 2 -1.49 0.99 10.83
N THR A 3 -1.65 2.17 10.24
CA THR A 3 -2.71 3.12 10.56
C THR A 3 -4.01 2.81 9.83
N ALA A 4 -3.96 2.09 8.69
CA ALA A 4 -5.13 1.50 8.06
C ALA A 4 -5.65 0.30 8.90
N PRO A 5 -6.96 0.18 9.18
CA PRO A 5 -7.49 -0.83 10.09
C PRO A 5 -7.39 -2.23 9.48
N ILE A 6 -7.15 -3.21 10.36
CA ILE A 6 -7.06 -4.66 10.14
C ILE A 6 -7.95 -5.10 8.97
N GLY A 7 -7.44 -5.84 7.96
CA GLY A 7 -8.14 -6.14 6.70
C GLY A 7 -9.62 -6.61 6.76
N PHE A 8 -10.10 -7.18 7.87
CA PHE A 8 -11.53 -7.48 8.10
C PHE A 8 -12.40 -6.24 8.41
N ALA A 9 -11.78 -5.19 8.95
CA ALA A 9 -12.35 -3.87 9.18
C ALA A 9 -12.14 -2.90 8.01
N ALA A 10 -11.57 -3.35 6.87
CA ALA A 10 -11.55 -2.58 5.62
C ALA A 10 -12.93 -1.99 5.21
N PRO A 11 -14.08 -2.63 5.51
CA PRO A 11 -15.39 -2.01 5.25
C PRO A 11 -15.74 -0.82 6.15
N TYR A 12 -14.99 -0.59 7.24
CA TYR A 12 -15.09 0.62 8.09
C TYR A 12 -14.21 1.77 7.59
N ALA A 13 -13.84 1.72 6.30
CA ALA A 13 -13.29 2.82 5.56
C ALA A 13 -14.20 4.06 5.58
N HIS A 14 -13.64 5.22 5.28
CA HIS A 14 -14.42 6.45 5.16
C HIS A 14 -15.56 6.24 4.15
N TRP A 15 -16.79 6.70 4.46
CA TRP A 15 -17.95 6.54 3.57
C TRP A 15 -17.70 6.96 2.11
N ALA A 16 -16.80 7.94 1.88
CA ALA A 16 -16.41 8.36 0.54
C ALA A 16 -15.62 7.28 -0.23
N GLU A 17 -14.71 6.57 0.44
CA GLU A 17 -13.98 5.44 -0.12
C GLU A 17 -14.94 4.30 -0.47
N ILE A 18 -15.94 4.04 0.38
CA ILE A 18 -16.98 3.03 0.14
C ILE A 18 -17.78 3.38 -1.13
N LEU A 19 -18.15 4.64 -1.34
CA LEU A 19 -18.91 5.03 -2.53
C LEU A 19 -18.04 5.03 -3.79
N ILE A 20 -16.85 5.63 -3.73
CA ILE A 20 -15.97 5.79 -4.90
C ILE A 20 -15.43 4.45 -5.37
N LEU A 21 -15.10 3.54 -4.45
CA LEU A 21 -14.56 2.22 -4.79
C LEU A 21 -15.66 1.16 -4.89
N GLY A 22 -16.71 1.25 -4.08
CA GLY A 22 -17.80 0.26 -4.04
C GLY A 22 -18.76 0.37 -5.22
N ILE A 23 -19.12 1.58 -5.66
CA ILE A 23 -20.03 1.76 -6.81
C ILE A 23 -19.45 1.12 -8.08
N PRO A 24 -18.20 1.41 -8.51
CA PRO A 24 -17.62 0.76 -9.69
C PRO A 24 -17.44 -0.74 -9.51
N SER A 25 -17.10 -1.20 -8.29
CA SER A 25 -16.89 -2.62 -7.99
C SER A 25 -18.17 -3.45 -8.15
N PHE A 26 -19.34 -2.85 -7.89
CA PHE A 26 -20.64 -3.51 -8.01
C PHE A 26 -21.31 -3.24 -9.37
N LEU A 27 -21.31 -1.98 -9.80
CA LEU A 27 -22.03 -1.53 -10.99
C LEU A 27 -21.40 -2.06 -12.28
N GLY A 28 -20.07 -2.13 -12.37
CA GLY A 28 -19.37 -2.66 -13.55
C GLY A 28 -19.81 -4.09 -13.92
N PRO A 29 -19.68 -5.06 -13.00
CA PRO A 29 -20.16 -6.42 -13.21
C PRO A 29 -21.68 -6.53 -13.38
N ALA A 30 -22.46 -5.71 -12.68
CA ALA A 30 -23.92 -5.72 -12.77
C ALA A 30 -24.46 -5.24 -14.14
N MET A 31 -23.69 -4.40 -14.84
CA MET A 31 -24.03 -3.90 -16.18
C MET A 31 -23.74 -4.90 -17.32
N VAL A 32 -22.95 -5.94 -17.06
CA VAL A 32 -22.60 -6.95 -18.07
C VAL A 32 -23.37 -8.23 -17.80
N PRO A 33 -24.16 -8.77 -18.75
CA PRO A 33 -24.79 -10.08 -18.56
C PRO A 33 -23.70 -11.15 -18.40
N GLY A 34 -23.67 -11.80 -17.24
CA GLY A 34 -22.65 -12.78 -16.88
C GLY A 34 -23.20 -13.87 -15.96
N HIS A 35 -22.51 -15.02 -15.92
CA HIS A 35 -22.86 -16.08 -14.98
C HIS A 35 -22.70 -15.61 -13.53
N MET A 36 -23.60 -16.05 -12.67
CA MET A 36 -23.57 -15.74 -11.23
C MET A 36 -22.23 -16.11 -10.58
N ILE A 37 -21.58 -17.18 -11.06
CA ILE A 37 -20.24 -17.59 -10.62
C ILE A 37 -19.21 -16.49 -10.91
N THR A 38 -19.21 -15.94 -12.13
CA THR A 38 -18.29 -14.85 -12.52
C THR A 38 -18.48 -13.61 -11.65
N PHE A 39 -19.74 -13.27 -11.33
CA PHE A 39 -20.06 -12.16 -10.43
C PHE A 39 -19.47 -12.38 -9.02
N TRP A 40 -19.73 -13.55 -8.41
CA TRP A 40 -19.20 -13.84 -7.07
C TRP A 40 -17.68 -13.98 -7.04
N SER A 41 -17.06 -14.54 -8.08
CA SER A 41 -15.61 -14.57 -8.22
C SER A 41 -15.03 -13.16 -8.30
N TRP A 42 -15.67 -12.24 -9.03
CA TRP A 42 -15.25 -10.84 -9.08
C TRP A 42 -15.35 -10.16 -7.71
N ILE A 43 -16.47 -10.33 -7.00
CA ILE A 43 -16.63 -9.76 -5.65
C ILE A 43 -15.57 -10.33 -4.70
N ALA A 44 -15.30 -11.63 -4.74
CA ALA A 44 -14.25 -12.25 -3.92
C ALA A 44 -12.86 -11.65 -4.21
N LEU A 45 -12.52 -11.45 -5.49
CA LEU A 45 -11.26 -10.82 -5.89
C LEU A 45 -11.14 -9.39 -5.34
N ARG A 46 -12.21 -8.58 -5.44
CA ARG A 46 -12.22 -7.20 -4.89
C ARG A 46 -12.06 -7.17 -3.37
N GLN A 47 -12.65 -8.13 -2.66
CA GLN A 47 -12.47 -8.23 -1.20
C GLN A 47 -11.06 -8.67 -0.81
N ILE A 48 -10.45 -9.59 -1.56
CA ILE A 48 -9.06 -10.00 -1.32
C ILE A 48 -8.10 -8.82 -1.51
N GLU A 49 -8.27 -8.06 -2.59
CA GLU A 49 -7.47 -6.84 -2.86
C GLU A 49 -7.61 -5.80 -1.74
N ALA A 50 -8.82 -5.59 -1.23
CA ALA A 50 -9.07 -4.70 -0.11
C ALA A 50 -8.37 -5.18 1.17
N ILE A 51 -8.48 -6.47 1.49
CA ILE A 51 -7.80 -7.08 2.64
C ILE A 51 -6.30 -6.92 2.52
N GLU A 52 -5.71 -7.22 1.36
CA GLU A 52 -4.28 -7.11 1.13
C GLU A 52 -3.78 -5.69 1.39
N THR A 53 -4.46 -4.69 0.83
CA THR A 53 -4.12 -3.27 0.95
C THR A 53 -4.24 -2.73 2.38
N HIS A 54 -5.14 -3.30 3.18
CA HIS A 54 -5.38 -2.89 4.58
C HIS A 54 -4.75 -3.83 5.62
N SER A 55 -4.08 -4.90 5.17
CA SER A 55 -3.46 -5.87 6.08
C SER A 55 -2.19 -5.32 6.73
N GLY A 56 -1.57 -4.31 6.11
CA GLY A 56 -0.26 -3.79 6.48
C GLY A 56 0.89 -4.74 6.13
N TYR A 57 0.63 -5.87 5.46
CA TYR A 57 1.65 -6.83 5.03
C TYR A 57 1.92 -6.71 3.54
N ASP A 58 3.18 -6.40 3.19
CA ASP A 58 3.65 -6.34 1.82
C ASP A 58 4.47 -7.59 1.47
N PHE A 59 3.82 -8.68 1.04
CA PHE A 59 4.54 -9.90 0.65
C PHE A 59 5.08 -9.80 -0.78
N PRO A 60 6.29 -10.32 -1.06
CA PRO A 60 6.90 -10.22 -2.39
C PRO A 60 6.23 -11.11 -3.46
N TRP A 61 5.34 -12.02 -3.07
CA TRP A 61 4.64 -12.95 -3.97
C TRP A 61 3.14 -12.66 -4.11
N THR A 62 2.65 -11.52 -3.64
CA THR A 62 1.22 -11.23 -3.81
C THR A 62 0.89 -10.92 -5.27
N PRO A 63 -0.31 -11.30 -5.76
CA PRO A 63 -0.72 -11.06 -7.14
C PRO A 63 -0.66 -9.59 -7.56
N THR A 64 -0.90 -8.68 -6.62
CA THR A 64 -0.93 -7.23 -6.86
C THR A 64 0.44 -6.66 -7.25
N LYS A 65 1.55 -7.35 -6.90
CA LYS A 65 2.91 -6.99 -7.34
C LYS A 65 3.10 -7.05 -8.84
N TYR A 66 2.29 -7.83 -9.54
CA TYR A 66 2.34 -7.95 -11.00
C TYR A 66 1.50 -6.89 -11.72
N ILE A 67 0.72 -6.08 -10.97
CA ILE A 67 -0.10 -5.02 -11.54
C ILE A 67 0.74 -3.74 -11.63
N PRO A 68 0.98 -3.21 -12.85
CA PRO A 68 1.73 -1.97 -12.99
C PRO A 68 0.99 -0.82 -12.30
N PHE A 69 1.75 0.07 -11.66
CA PHE A 69 1.25 1.25 -10.95
C PHE A 69 0.42 0.96 -9.68
N TYR A 70 0.39 -0.28 -9.21
CA TYR A 70 -0.22 -0.61 -7.93
C TYR A 70 0.57 0.00 -6.75
N GLY A 71 -0.11 0.75 -5.89
CA GLY A 71 0.50 1.43 -4.74
C GLY A 71 0.86 0.49 -3.59
N GLY A 72 0.06 -0.55 -3.38
CA GLY A 72 0.27 -1.49 -2.29
C GLY A 72 -0.08 -0.95 -0.89
N PRO A 73 0.07 -1.81 0.14
CA PRO A 73 -0.32 -1.49 1.51
C PRO A 73 0.47 -0.30 2.08
N ASP A 74 1.77 -0.18 1.81
CA ASP A 74 2.57 0.96 2.30
C ASP A 74 2.10 2.31 1.77
N TYR A 75 1.70 2.37 0.48
CA TYR A 75 1.24 3.59 -0.16
C TYR A 75 -0.12 4.02 0.38
N HIS A 76 -1.00 3.04 0.62
CA HIS A 76 -2.31 3.26 1.19
C HIS A 76 -2.25 3.53 2.71
N ASP A 77 -1.34 2.89 3.43
CA ASP A 77 -1.13 3.18 4.85
C ASP A 77 -0.61 4.61 5.04
N TYR A 78 0.22 5.11 4.11
CA TYR A 78 0.58 6.52 4.10
C TYR A 78 -0.65 7.43 3.93
N HIS A 79 -1.56 7.11 3.01
CA HIS A 79 -2.82 7.85 2.86
C HIS A 79 -3.59 7.96 4.20
N HIS A 80 -3.71 6.86 4.95
CA HIS A 80 -4.35 6.85 6.27
C HIS A 80 -3.54 7.59 7.33
N TYR A 81 -2.21 7.43 7.32
CA TYR A 81 -1.30 8.06 8.28
C TYR A 81 -1.37 9.59 8.21
N VAL A 82 -1.40 10.15 7.00
CA VAL A 82 -1.45 11.61 6.80
C VAL A 82 -2.85 12.15 6.58
N GLY A 83 -3.86 11.28 6.47
CA GLY A 83 -5.21 11.59 5.99
C GLY A 83 -5.98 12.65 6.78
N GLY A 84 -5.56 12.94 8.02
CA GLY A 84 -6.12 14.06 8.82
C GLY A 84 -5.58 15.45 8.48
N GLN A 85 -4.47 15.54 7.72
CA GLN A 85 -3.74 16.79 7.47
C GLN A 85 -3.35 16.99 5.99
N SER A 86 -3.07 15.92 5.24
CA SER A 86 -2.74 16.02 3.82
C SER A 86 -3.54 15.05 2.96
N GLN A 87 -4.36 15.64 2.11
CA GLN A 87 -5.09 15.06 0.99
C GLN A 87 -4.08 14.50 -0.05
N SER A 88 -3.60 13.27 0.17
CA SER A 88 -2.41 12.66 -0.48
C SER A 88 -2.70 11.20 -0.88
N ASN A 89 -2.01 10.66 -1.88
CA ASN A 89 -2.00 9.22 -2.22
C ASN A 89 -3.41 8.61 -2.42
N PHE A 90 -4.21 9.18 -3.32
CA PHE A 90 -5.61 8.78 -3.48
C PHE A 90 -5.81 7.52 -4.31
N ALA A 91 -4.89 7.25 -5.24
CA ALA A 91 -5.05 6.16 -6.18
C ALA A 91 -4.36 4.89 -5.66
N SER A 92 -5.12 3.81 -5.55
CA SER A 92 -4.58 2.49 -5.17
C SER A 92 -3.94 1.73 -6.34
N VAL A 93 -4.53 1.83 -7.54
CA VAL A 93 -4.06 1.13 -8.77
C VAL A 93 -3.50 2.09 -9.81
N PHE A 94 -4.04 3.30 -9.90
CA PHE A 94 -3.62 4.30 -10.87
C PHE A 94 -2.71 5.34 -10.21
N THR A 95 -1.67 4.91 -9.51
CA THR A 95 -0.74 5.82 -8.79
C THR A 95 -0.06 6.84 -9.71
N TYR A 96 -0.01 6.58 -11.01
CA TYR A 96 0.44 7.58 -11.98
C TYR A 96 -0.43 8.85 -11.96
N CYS A 97 -1.72 8.75 -11.63
CA CYS A 97 -2.58 9.91 -11.44
C CYS A 97 -2.06 10.76 -10.28
N ASP A 98 -1.69 10.15 -9.16
CA ASP A 98 -1.13 10.89 -8.04
C ASP A 98 0.21 11.54 -8.40
N TYR A 99 1.02 10.89 -9.23
CA TYR A 99 2.24 11.48 -9.76
C TYR A 99 1.95 12.72 -10.64
N LEU A 100 0.97 12.62 -11.54
CA LEU A 100 0.57 13.72 -12.44
C LEU A 100 0.00 14.91 -11.67
N TYR A 101 -0.85 14.64 -10.67
CA TYR A 101 -1.47 15.69 -9.84
C TYR A 101 -0.61 16.12 -8.65
N GLY A 102 0.51 15.44 -8.41
CA GLY A 102 1.49 15.76 -7.36
C GLY A 102 1.02 15.44 -5.94
N THR A 103 0.03 14.57 -5.79
CA THR A 103 -0.51 14.11 -4.51
C THR A 103 0.30 12.98 -3.88
N ASP A 104 1.39 12.52 -4.51
CA ASP A 104 2.32 11.50 -3.98
C ASP A 104 3.63 12.09 -3.40
N LYS A 105 3.82 13.41 -3.46
CA LYS A 105 5.10 14.07 -3.12
C LYS A 105 5.54 13.80 -1.67
N GLY A 106 4.61 13.86 -0.73
CA GLY A 106 4.88 13.61 0.69
C GLY A 106 5.39 12.19 0.91
N TYR A 107 4.71 11.20 0.31
CA TYR A 107 5.09 9.80 0.39
C TYR A 107 6.51 9.56 -0.13
N ARG A 108 6.83 10.14 -1.29
CA ARG A 108 8.16 10.01 -1.90
C ARG A 108 9.26 10.61 -1.04
N TYR A 109 9.00 11.76 -0.43
CA TYR A 109 9.94 12.38 0.50
C TYR A 109 10.18 11.48 1.72
N GLN A 110 9.12 11.01 2.38
CA GLN A 110 9.23 10.12 3.54
C GLN A 110 10.00 8.84 3.19
N LYS A 111 9.67 8.20 2.06
CA LYS A 111 10.33 6.97 1.60
C LYS A 111 11.83 7.18 1.37
N LYS A 112 12.22 8.32 0.78
CA LYS A 112 13.63 8.66 0.57
C LYS A 112 14.38 8.84 1.90
N VAL A 113 13.79 9.55 2.86
CA VAL A 113 14.38 9.75 4.19
C VAL A 113 14.55 8.41 4.93
N LEU A 114 13.54 7.55 4.92
CA LEU A 114 13.60 6.23 5.55
C LEU A 114 14.67 5.33 4.90
N GLN A 115 14.83 5.39 3.58
CA GLN A 115 15.87 4.66 2.88
C GLN A 115 17.26 5.13 3.29
N GLN A 116 17.50 6.44 3.33
CA GLN A 116 18.79 7.03 3.76
C GLN A 116 19.14 6.65 5.20
N LEU A 117 18.16 6.67 6.12
CA LEU A 117 18.36 6.25 7.51
C LEU A 117 18.73 4.77 7.60
N ARG A 118 18.04 3.89 6.85
CA ARG A 118 18.33 2.45 6.82
C ARG A 118 19.72 2.16 6.27
N GLU A 119 20.13 2.86 5.22
CA GLU A 119 21.47 2.74 4.63
C GLU A 119 22.55 3.22 5.62
N GLY A 120 22.32 4.34 6.30
CA GLY A 120 23.23 4.85 7.34
C GLY A 120 23.38 3.90 8.54
N VAL A 121 22.29 3.30 9.02
CA VAL A 121 22.33 2.31 10.11
C VAL A 121 23.10 1.05 9.69
N LYS A 122 22.89 0.54 8.47
CA LYS A 122 23.66 -0.59 7.95
C LYS A 122 25.15 -0.29 7.83
N GLY A 123 25.50 0.91 7.35
CA GLY A 123 26.89 1.36 7.25
C GLY A 123 27.58 1.42 8.61
N ASN A 124 26.91 1.99 9.62
CA ASN A 124 27.44 2.08 10.97
C ASN A 124 27.56 0.69 11.64
N GLY A 125 26.57 -0.20 11.43
CA GLY A 125 26.62 -1.57 11.95
C GLY A 125 27.78 -2.37 11.37
N ALA A 126 27.99 -2.29 10.05
CA ALA A 126 29.13 -2.94 9.39
C ALA A 126 30.48 -2.38 9.86
N MET A 127 30.61 -1.07 10.06
CA MET A 127 31.83 -0.46 10.62
C MET A 127 32.11 -0.95 12.05
N HIS A 128 31.08 -1.09 12.88
CA HIS A 128 31.23 -1.55 14.27
C HIS A 128 31.60 -3.04 14.35
N GLU A 129 31.09 -3.86 13.42
CA GLU A 129 31.42 -5.28 13.30
C GLU A 129 32.86 -5.50 12.84
N VAL A 130 33.31 -4.77 11.81
CA VAL A 130 34.71 -4.78 11.34
C VAL A 130 35.68 -4.34 12.43
N SER A 131 35.34 -3.29 13.20
CA SER A 131 36.17 -2.83 14.32
C SER A 131 36.22 -3.82 15.48
N ALA A 132 35.17 -4.61 15.70
CA ALA A 132 35.14 -5.63 16.75
C ALA A 132 35.90 -6.91 16.35
N GLU A 133 35.91 -7.23 15.05
CA GLU A 133 36.65 -8.37 14.51
C GLU A 133 38.16 -8.11 14.47
N SER A 134 38.58 -6.87 14.13
CA SER A 134 39.99 -6.47 14.19
C SER A 134 40.59 -6.49 15.61
N GLN A 135 39.77 -6.41 16.65
CA GLN A 135 40.22 -6.49 18.06
C GLN A 135 40.28 -7.92 18.60
N LYS A 136 39.79 -8.91 17.85
CA LYS A 136 39.80 -10.34 18.22
C LYS A 136 40.97 -11.11 17.62
N GLU A 137 41.67 -10.52 16.66
CA GLU A 137 42.83 -11.13 15.98
C GLU A 137 44.18 -10.77 16.66
N ASP A 138 44.16 -10.00 17.75
CA ASP A 138 45.30 -9.70 18.65
C ASP A 138 45.23 -10.50 19.96
#